data_AF-A0A8B7DK90-F1
#
_entry.id   AF-A0A8B7DK90-F1
#
_cell.length_a   1.000
_cell.length_b   1.000
_cell.length_c   1.000
_cell.angle_alpha   90.00
_cell.angle_beta   90.00
_cell.angle_gamma   90.00
#
_symmetry.space_group_name_H-M   'P 1'
#
loop_
_entity.id
_entity.type
_entity.pdbx_description
1 polymer ?
#
loop_
_entity_poly.entity_id
_entity_poly.type
_entity_poly.pdbx_seq_one_letter_code
_entity_poly.pdbx_strand_id
1 'polypeptide(L)'
;MDSKTFTDYVRRLDAKFNAEGRKVALIIDNCPAHPNVENLKAIQLVFLPPNTTFKTQPMDRGVIRALKTFYRSNVVRRQIKYIDAGKTTLNINILEAMSMLVKSWDAVSTNTVINCFRKAGILKEIPVASINGEEDPFELLEENVKELISRGLVEKDFAVEDYVNIDFDICTSKAIAITDREILDFILINDCAKLDEEIDEEQLW
;
A
#
# COMPACT_ATOMS: atom_id res chain seq x y z
N MET A 1 -11.66 1.49 -0.50
CA MET A 1 -12.39 0.25 -0.16
C MET A 1 -13.25 0.57 1.04
N ASP A 2 -14.52 0.13 1.08
CA ASP A 2 -15.38 0.30 2.26
C ASP A 2 -15.40 -0.99 3.11
N SER A 3 -15.98 -0.88 4.31
CA SER A 3 -16.05 -1.98 5.28
C SER A 3 -16.77 -3.22 4.75
N LYS A 4 -17.77 -3.03 3.87
CA LYS A 4 -18.50 -4.14 3.24
C LYS A 4 -17.61 -4.89 2.26
N THR A 5 -16.95 -4.18 1.35
CA THR A 5 -16.05 -4.75 0.34
C THR A 5 -14.88 -5.47 1.01
N PHE A 6 -14.32 -4.90 2.07
CA PHE A 6 -13.28 -5.52 2.88
C PHE A 6 -13.76 -6.84 3.52
N THR A 7 -14.92 -6.80 4.19
CA THR A 7 -15.50 -7.98 4.85
C THR A 7 -15.74 -9.12 3.86
N ASP A 8 -16.35 -8.81 2.71
CA ASP A 8 -16.62 -9.79 1.66
C ASP A 8 -15.32 -10.40 1.11
N TYR A 9 -14.29 -9.58 0.94
CA TYR A 9 -12.97 -10.04 0.52
C TYR A 9 -12.34 -10.99 1.53
N VAL A 10 -12.32 -10.62 2.83
CA VAL A 10 -11.75 -11.45 3.89
C VAL A 10 -12.50 -12.77 4.02
N ARG A 11 -13.84 -12.78 3.93
CA ARG A 11 -14.63 -14.02 4.00
C ARG A 11 -14.35 -14.97 2.83
N ARG A 12 -14.19 -14.45 1.61
CA ARG A 12 -13.79 -15.27 0.46
C ARG A 12 -12.40 -15.87 0.66
N LEU A 13 -11.47 -15.07 1.18
CA LEU A 13 -10.11 -15.52 1.44
C LEU A 13 -10.05 -16.57 2.56
N ASP A 14 -10.85 -16.41 3.62
CA ASP A 14 -11.00 -17.36 4.71
C ASP A 14 -11.55 -18.70 4.22
N ALA A 15 -12.61 -18.68 3.41
CA ALA A 15 -13.17 -19.90 2.82
C ALA A 15 -12.13 -20.65 1.97
N LYS A 16 -11.33 -19.92 1.18
CA LYS A 16 -10.23 -20.49 0.39
C LYS A 16 -9.17 -21.15 1.30
N PHE A 17 -8.64 -20.43 2.28
CA PHE A 17 -7.61 -21.00 3.15
C PHE A 17 -8.12 -22.13 4.03
N ASN A 18 -9.40 -22.09 4.44
CA ASN A 18 -10.03 -23.18 5.15
C ASN A 18 -10.14 -24.44 4.28
N ALA A 19 -10.51 -24.30 3.01
CA ALA A 19 -10.52 -25.42 2.06
C ALA A 19 -9.11 -25.99 1.81
N GLU A 20 -8.09 -25.14 1.85
CA GLU A 20 -6.68 -25.54 1.76
C GLU A 20 -6.10 -26.09 3.08
N GLY A 21 -6.87 -26.12 4.18
CA GLY A 21 -6.40 -26.55 5.50
C GLY A 21 -5.33 -25.64 6.13
N ARG A 22 -5.22 -24.39 5.65
CA ARG A 22 -4.20 -23.42 6.07
C ARG A 22 -4.74 -22.50 7.15
N LYS A 23 -3.91 -22.18 8.16
CA LYS A 23 -4.16 -21.13 9.14
C LYS A 23 -3.27 -19.93 8.84
N VAL A 24 -3.84 -18.72 8.83
CA VAL A 24 -3.16 -17.50 8.41
C VAL A 24 -3.44 -16.37 9.39
N ALA A 25 -2.40 -15.66 9.82
CA ALA A 25 -2.55 -14.36 10.48
C ALA A 25 -2.51 -13.26 9.42
N LEU A 26 -3.60 -12.50 9.28
CA LEU A 26 -3.70 -11.37 8.36
C LEU A 26 -3.47 -10.07 9.13
N ILE A 27 -2.33 -9.44 8.88
CA ILE A 27 -1.89 -8.22 9.57
C ILE A 27 -2.37 -7.00 8.79
N ILE A 28 -3.12 -6.12 9.44
CA ILE A 28 -3.80 -4.97 8.83
C ILE A 28 -3.65 -3.72 9.70
N ASP A 29 -3.67 -2.55 9.06
CA ASP A 29 -3.72 -1.26 9.73
C ASP A 29 -5.07 -1.02 10.40
N ASN A 30 -5.09 -0.13 11.39
CA ASN A 30 -6.30 0.24 12.13
C ASN A 30 -7.11 1.33 11.39
N CYS A 31 -7.58 0.99 10.19
CA CYS A 31 -8.42 1.86 9.36
C CYS A 31 -9.91 1.58 9.63
N PRO A 32 -10.79 2.60 9.70
CA PRO A 32 -12.25 2.39 9.88
C PRO A 32 -12.89 1.50 8.81
N ALA A 33 -12.30 1.43 7.61
CA ALA A 33 -12.74 0.53 6.54
C ALA A 33 -12.39 -0.94 6.78
N HIS A 34 -11.60 -1.25 7.81
CA HIS A 34 -11.17 -2.60 8.18
C HIS A 34 -11.82 -3.01 9.50
N PRO A 35 -13.14 -3.30 9.53
CA PRO A 35 -13.78 -3.76 10.75
C PRO A 35 -13.23 -5.12 11.18
N ASN A 36 -13.40 -5.45 12.46
CA ASN A 36 -13.21 -6.83 12.90
C ASN A 36 -14.25 -7.74 12.25
N VAL A 37 -13.82 -8.83 11.62
CA VAL A 37 -14.69 -9.80 10.97
C VAL A 37 -14.78 -11.06 11.82
N GLU A 38 -15.96 -11.32 12.35
CA GLU A 38 -16.20 -12.47 13.22
C GLU A 38 -16.45 -13.78 12.44
N ASN A 39 -16.29 -14.90 13.15
CA ASN A 39 -16.57 -16.26 12.70
C ASN A 39 -15.71 -16.72 11.51
N LEU A 40 -14.47 -16.24 11.43
CA LEU A 40 -13.46 -16.73 10.49
C LEU A 40 -12.90 -18.08 10.97
N LYS A 41 -12.68 -19.01 10.05
CA LYS A 41 -12.24 -20.37 10.37
C LYS A 41 -10.74 -20.57 10.20
N ALA A 42 -10.13 -19.90 9.23
CA ALA A 42 -8.74 -20.07 8.83
C ALA A 42 -7.91 -18.81 9.06
N ILE A 43 -8.52 -17.62 8.97
CA ILE A 43 -7.85 -16.34 9.14
C ILE A 43 -8.04 -15.81 10.56
N GLN A 44 -6.94 -15.38 11.17
CA GLN A 44 -6.94 -14.51 12.34
C GLN A 44 -6.55 -13.10 11.90
N LEU A 45 -7.43 -12.11 12.13
CA LEU A 45 -7.10 -10.71 11.91
C LEU A 45 -6.22 -10.20 13.05
N VAL A 46 -5.13 -9.52 12.69
CA VAL A 46 -4.21 -8.89 13.63
C VAL A 46 -4.08 -7.42 13.26
N PHE A 47 -4.65 -6.55 14.10
CA PHE A 47 -4.63 -5.11 13.90
C PHE A 47 -3.33 -4.53 14.46
N LEU A 48 -2.65 -3.72 13.64
CA LEU A 48 -1.54 -2.91 14.09
C LEU A 48 -2.06 -1.80 15.04
N PRO A 49 -1.22 -1.30 15.97
CA PRO A 49 -1.64 -0.23 16.88
C PRO A 49 -2.19 1.01 16.13
N PRO A 50 -3.13 1.76 16.74
CA PRO A 50 -3.55 3.05 16.19
C PRO A 50 -2.35 3.97 15.93
N ASN A 51 -2.40 4.79 14.87
CA ASN A 51 -1.31 5.69 14.48
C ASN A 51 0.04 4.98 14.25
N THR A 52 -0.01 3.75 13.75
CA THR A 52 1.18 3.02 13.30
C THR A 52 1.93 3.86 12.28
N THR A 53 3.09 4.39 12.69
CA THR A 53 4.02 5.03 11.77
C THR A 53 4.44 4.02 10.70
N PHE A 54 4.77 4.47 9.48
CA PHE A 54 5.35 3.67 8.38
C PHE A 54 6.46 2.68 8.82
N LYS A 55 7.03 2.89 10.01
CA LYS A 55 8.07 2.07 10.64
C LYS A 55 7.61 0.68 11.09
N THR A 56 6.34 0.45 11.39
CA THR A 56 5.86 -0.85 11.90
C THR A 56 4.98 -1.60 10.90
N GLN A 57 4.64 -0.99 9.77
CA GLN A 57 3.87 -1.61 8.70
C GLN A 57 4.81 -2.17 7.61
N PRO A 58 4.89 -3.50 7.41
CA PRO A 58 5.83 -4.10 6.45
C PRO A 58 5.65 -3.60 5.01
N MET A 59 4.40 -3.32 4.62
CA MET A 59 4.08 -2.84 3.29
C MET A 59 4.73 -1.48 3.02
N ASP A 60 4.60 -0.55 3.97
CA ASP A 60 5.21 0.79 3.89
C ASP A 60 6.71 0.79 4.19
N ARG A 61 7.22 -0.25 4.85
CA ARG A 61 8.67 -0.40 5.12
C ARG A 61 9.51 -0.65 3.89
N GLY A 62 8.94 -1.16 2.80
CA GLY A 62 9.72 -1.38 1.58
C GLY A 62 9.06 -2.21 0.49
N VAL A 63 7.99 -2.97 0.78
CA VAL A 63 7.31 -3.77 -0.26
C VAL A 63 6.67 -2.84 -1.29
N ILE A 64 5.93 -1.83 -0.85
CA ILE A 64 5.31 -0.83 -1.74
C ILE A 64 6.40 -0.06 -2.49
N ARG A 65 7.48 0.35 -1.80
CA ARG A 65 8.63 1.04 -2.42
C ARG A 65 9.25 0.18 -3.53
N ALA A 66 9.51 -1.09 -3.29
CA ALA A 66 10.08 -2.00 -4.29
C ALA A 66 9.15 -2.17 -5.50
N LEU A 67 7.85 -2.41 -5.26
CA LEU A 67 6.84 -2.50 -6.32
C LEU A 67 6.81 -1.23 -7.18
N LYS A 68 6.79 -0.07 -6.52
CA LYS A 68 6.82 1.26 -7.13
C LYS A 68 8.06 1.45 -8.01
N THR A 69 9.24 1.05 -7.54
CA THR A 69 10.50 1.13 -8.28
C THR A 69 10.49 0.23 -9.52
N PHE A 70 10.03 -1.02 -9.41
CA PHE A 70 9.89 -1.91 -10.56
C PHE A 70 8.89 -1.37 -11.59
N TYR A 71 7.74 -0.87 -11.14
CA TYR A 71 6.72 -0.32 -12.02
C TYR A 71 7.27 0.87 -12.81
N ARG A 72 7.93 1.79 -12.12
CA ARG A 72 8.55 2.97 -12.72
C ARG A 72 9.70 2.63 -13.68
N SER A 73 10.51 1.62 -13.35
CA SER A 73 11.54 1.11 -14.27
C SER A 73 10.92 0.62 -15.58
N ASN A 74 9.79 -0.09 -15.50
CA ASN A 74 9.07 -0.55 -16.69
C ASN A 74 8.50 0.62 -17.52
N VAL A 75 8.02 1.68 -16.86
CA VAL A 75 7.55 2.91 -17.52
C VAL A 75 8.70 3.61 -18.25
N VAL A 76 9.85 3.81 -17.60
CA VAL A 76 11.03 4.45 -18.21
C VAL A 76 11.52 3.65 -19.41
N ARG A 77 11.63 2.32 -19.29
CA ARG A 77 12.01 1.46 -20.42
C ARG A 77 11.03 1.54 -21.58
N ARG A 78 9.72 1.64 -21.29
CA ARG A 78 8.70 1.84 -22.33
C ARG A 78 8.92 3.17 -23.04
N GLN A 79 9.23 4.23 -22.29
CA GLN A 79 9.54 5.55 -22.83
C GLN A 79 10.77 5.53 -23.74
N ILE A 80 11.87 4.91 -23.31
CA ILE A 80 13.09 4.76 -24.12
C ILE A 80 12.76 4.09 -25.46
N LYS A 81 12.00 2.98 -25.44
CA LYS A 81 11.55 2.29 -26.67
C LYS A 81 10.68 3.14 -27.58
N TYR A 82 9.88 4.05 -27.03
CA TYR A 82 9.07 4.98 -27.82
C TYR A 82 9.95 6.02 -28.52
N ILE A 83 10.91 6.57 -27.79
CA ILE A 83 11.89 7.52 -28.32
C ILE A 83 12.70 6.88 -29.44
N ASP A 84 13.19 5.66 -29.24
CA ASP A 84 13.95 4.91 -30.25
C ASP A 84 13.13 4.64 -31.52
N ALA A 85 11.81 4.53 -31.37
CA ALA A 85 10.86 4.38 -32.49
C ALA A 85 10.42 5.73 -33.09
N GLY A 86 11.03 6.85 -32.70
CA GLY A 86 10.70 8.20 -33.18
C GLY A 86 9.38 8.76 -32.64
N LYS A 87 8.82 8.18 -31.57
CA LYS A 87 7.59 8.67 -30.92
C LYS A 87 7.96 9.58 -29.75
N THR A 88 7.29 10.72 -29.64
CA THR A 88 7.56 11.73 -28.60
C THR A 88 6.66 11.63 -27.39
N THR A 89 5.48 11.03 -27.52
CA THR A 89 4.49 10.95 -26.43
C THR A 89 4.33 9.52 -25.93
N LEU A 90 4.58 9.30 -24.64
CA LEU A 90 4.23 8.06 -23.96
C LEU A 90 2.72 7.89 -23.99
N ASN A 91 2.25 6.76 -24.51
CA ASN A 91 0.87 6.35 -24.36
C ASN A 91 0.86 4.98 -23.70
N ILE A 92 0.38 4.94 -22.45
CA ILE A 92 0.15 3.74 -21.67
C ILE A 92 -1.34 3.71 -21.35
N ASN A 93 -2.06 2.74 -21.92
CA ASN A 93 -3.46 2.53 -21.58
C ASN A 93 -3.61 1.72 -20.27
N ILE A 94 -4.83 1.62 -19.75
CA ILE A 94 -5.12 0.92 -18.48
C ILE A 94 -4.67 -0.55 -18.52
N LEU A 95 -4.88 -1.26 -19.64
CA LEU A 95 -4.48 -2.66 -19.76
C LEU A 95 -2.96 -2.83 -19.72
N GLU A 96 -2.23 -1.93 -20.38
CA GLU A 96 -0.77 -1.91 -20.33
C GLU A 96 -0.27 -1.57 -18.91
N ALA A 97 -0.87 -0.58 -18.26
CA ALA A 97 -0.55 -0.22 -16.88
C ALA A 97 -0.79 -1.39 -15.90
N MET A 98 -1.94 -2.06 -15.99
CA MET A 98 -2.22 -3.26 -15.18
C MET A 98 -1.21 -4.38 -15.46
N SER A 99 -0.87 -4.60 -16.73
CA SER A 99 0.13 -5.60 -17.11
C SER A 99 1.53 -5.27 -16.57
N MET A 100 1.91 -4.00 -16.56
CA MET A 100 3.15 -3.54 -15.93
C MET A 100 3.12 -3.75 -14.42
N LEU A 101 1.99 -3.45 -13.76
CA LEU A 101 1.83 -3.64 -12.32
C LEU A 101 1.97 -5.11 -11.91
N VAL A 102 1.34 -6.03 -12.65
CA VAL A 102 1.47 -7.48 -12.40
C VAL A 102 2.92 -7.92 -12.54
N LYS A 103 3.59 -7.55 -13.65
CA LYS A 103 5.01 -7.89 -13.85
C LYS A 103 5.91 -7.32 -12.76
N SER A 104 5.62 -6.10 -12.30
CA SER A 104 6.36 -5.47 -11.21
C SER A 104 6.13 -6.14 -9.87
N TRP A 105 4.93 -6.65 -9.61
CA TRP A 105 4.64 -7.44 -8.42
C TRP A 105 5.37 -8.79 -8.44
N ASP A 106 5.35 -9.49 -9.58
CA ASP A 106 6.06 -10.75 -9.75
C ASP A 106 7.59 -10.61 -9.60
N ALA A 107 8.12 -9.41 -9.86
CA ALA A 107 9.54 -9.08 -9.66
C ALA A 107 9.88 -8.75 -8.19
N VAL A 108 8.90 -8.41 -7.34
CA VAL A 108 9.16 -8.20 -5.91
C VAL A 108 9.53 -9.53 -5.27
N SER A 109 10.77 -9.64 -4.82
CA SER A 109 11.27 -10.92 -4.35
C SER A 109 10.72 -11.33 -2.99
N THR A 110 10.74 -12.64 -2.74
CA THR A 110 10.38 -13.19 -1.43
C THR A 110 11.30 -12.64 -0.34
N ASN A 111 12.58 -12.42 -0.65
CA ASN A 111 13.54 -11.84 0.30
C ASN A 111 13.21 -10.38 0.64
N THR A 112 12.80 -9.57 -0.34
CA THR A 112 12.34 -8.20 -0.09
C THR A 112 11.17 -8.22 0.90
N VAL A 113 10.18 -9.09 0.70
CA VAL A 113 9.04 -9.22 1.59
C VAL A 113 9.48 -9.66 2.99
N ILE A 114 10.27 -10.73 3.10
CA ILE A 114 10.78 -11.23 4.40
C ILE A 114 11.56 -10.14 5.14
N ASN A 115 12.46 -9.43 4.44
CA ASN A 115 13.27 -8.36 5.02
C ASN A 115 12.40 -7.21 5.53
N CYS A 116 11.34 -6.84 4.81
CA CYS A 116 10.40 -5.80 5.24
C CYS A 116 9.64 -6.23 6.51
N PHE A 117 9.15 -7.47 6.57
CA PHE A 117 8.50 -8.01 7.75
C PHE A 117 9.44 -8.12 8.96
N ARG A 118 10.72 -8.46 8.73
CA ARG A 118 11.75 -8.45 9.77
C ARG A 118 12.02 -7.03 10.28
N LYS A 119 12.21 -6.06 9.38
CA LYS A 119 12.44 -4.64 9.74
C LYS A 119 11.23 -4.00 10.44
N ALA A 120 10.03 -4.52 10.21
CA ALA A 120 8.82 -4.14 10.93
C ALA A 120 8.70 -4.78 12.32
N GLY A 121 9.61 -5.69 12.70
CA GLY A 121 9.62 -6.37 13.99
C GLY A 121 8.66 -7.55 14.10
N ILE A 122 8.07 -8.00 12.98
CA ILE A 122 7.07 -9.08 12.97
C ILE A 122 7.72 -10.46 12.92
N LEU A 123 8.85 -10.58 12.20
CA LEU A 123 9.63 -11.81 12.13
C LEU A 123 10.86 -11.72 13.02
N LYS A 124 11.13 -12.78 13.79
CA LYS A 124 12.40 -12.95 14.51
C LYS A 124 13.53 -13.30 13.52
N GLU A 125 14.78 -13.11 13.93
CA GLU A 125 15.94 -13.45 13.10
C GLU A 125 15.92 -14.93 12.70
N ILE A 126 15.74 -15.17 11.40
CA ILE A 126 15.98 -16.47 10.77
C ILE A 126 17.31 -16.29 10.01
N PRO A 127 18.27 -17.24 10.11
CA PRO A 127 19.48 -17.20 9.29
C PRO A 127 19.06 -17.20 7.82
N VAL A 128 19.26 -16.08 7.13
CA VAL A 128 18.99 -15.98 5.71
C VAL A 128 20.08 -16.80 5.02
N ALA A 129 19.73 -17.95 4.46
CA ALA A 129 20.60 -18.60 3.49
C ALA A 129 20.85 -17.58 2.36
N SER A 130 22.11 -17.21 2.16
CA SER A 130 22.52 -16.29 1.11
C SER A 130 22.19 -16.90 -0.25
N ILE A 131 21.04 -16.52 -0.82
CA ILE A 131 20.75 -16.79 -2.23
C ILE A 131 21.19 -15.55 -2.98
N ASN A 132 22.34 -15.67 -3.65
CA ASN A 132 22.90 -14.64 -4.51
C ASN A 132 22.08 -14.56 -5.81
N GLY A 133 21.78 -13.33 -6.26
CA GLY A 133 21.32 -13.06 -7.62
C GLY A 133 19.85 -12.64 -7.77
N GLU A 134 19.36 -11.70 -6.95
CA GLU A 134 18.11 -10.99 -7.25
C GLU A 134 18.44 -9.62 -7.87
N GLU A 135 17.78 -9.27 -8.98
CA GLU A 135 17.85 -7.93 -9.58
C GLU A 135 17.42 -6.89 -8.52
N ASP A 136 18.30 -5.94 -8.19
CA ASP A 136 17.91 -4.83 -7.33
C ASP A 136 17.04 -3.86 -8.16
N PRO A 137 15.76 -3.67 -7.80
CA PRO A 137 14.90 -2.71 -8.49
C PRO A 137 15.50 -1.30 -8.55
N PHE A 138 16.27 -0.89 -7.53
CA PHE A 138 16.90 0.43 -7.49
C PHE A 138 18.03 0.56 -8.50
N GLU A 139 18.92 -0.44 -8.56
CA GLU A 139 20.01 -0.48 -9.55
C GLU A 139 19.44 -0.42 -10.98
N LEU A 140 18.38 -1.19 -11.23
CA LEU A 140 17.69 -1.20 -12.51
C LEU A 140 17.11 0.16 -12.91
N LEU A 141 16.47 0.84 -11.97
CA LEU A 141 15.90 2.17 -12.22
C LEU A 141 17.00 3.20 -12.45
N GLU A 142 18.07 3.15 -11.65
CA GLU A 142 19.23 4.01 -11.80
C GLU A 142 19.88 3.88 -13.18
N GLU A 143 20.07 2.67 -13.68
CA GLU A 143 20.61 2.43 -15.02
C GLU A 143 19.75 3.09 -16.11
N ASN A 144 18.44 2.86 -16.06
CA ASN A 144 17.51 3.43 -17.04
C ASN A 144 17.48 4.98 -16.97
N VAL A 145 17.58 5.55 -15.76
CA VAL A 145 17.66 7.01 -15.58
C VAL A 145 18.99 7.57 -16.07
N LYS A 146 20.12 6.90 -15.79
CA LYS A 146 21.45 7.26 -16.32
C LYS A 146 21.44 7.29 -17.86
N GLU A 147 20.76 6.33 -18.49
CA GLU A 147 20.57 6.33 -19.94
C GLU A 147 19.81 7.57 -20.42
N LEU A 148 18.70 7.94 -19.78
CA LEU A 148 17.96 9.15 -20.13
C LEU A 148 18.78 10.43 -19.95
N ILE A 149 19.58 10.52 -18.89
CA ILE A 149 20.51 11.64 -18.66
C ILE A 149 21.54 11.72 -19.78
N SER A 150 22.12 10.58 -20.19
CA SER A 150 23.12 10.54 -21.28
C SER A 150 22.54 11.00 -22.63
N ARG A 151 21.24 10.80 -22.83
CA ARG A 151 20.47 11.24 -24.00
C ARG A 151 20.03 12.70 -23.91
N GLY A 152 20.32 13.40 -22.81
CA GLY A 152 19.91 14.80 -22.60
C GLY A 152 18.41 14.99 -22.37
N LEU A 153 17.71 13.92 -21.97
CA LEU A 153 16.25 13.92 -21.79
C LEU A 153 15.81 14.22 -20.34
N VAL A 154 16.75 14.15 -19.40
CA VAL A 154 16.56 14.37 -17.96
C VAL A 154 17.74 15.19 -17.44
N GLU A 155 17.50 16.02 -16.44
CA GLU A 155 18.52 16.83 -15.77
C GLU A 155 19.62 15.97 -15.13
N LYS A 156 20.85 16.47 -15.09
CA LYS A 156 22.03 15.69 -14.68
C LYS A 156 22.01 15.31 -13.19
N ASP A 157 21.34 16.10 -12.38
CA ASP A 157 21.19 16.00 -10.93
C ASP A 157 19.85 15.38 -10.51
N PHE A 158 19.10 14.81 -11.45
CA PHE A 158 17.83 14.16 -11.18
C PHE A 158 18.00 12.97 -10.21
N ALA A 159 17.34 13.04 -9.05
CA ALA A 159 17.36 11.97 -8.07
C ALA A 159 16.31 10.91 -8.38
N VAL A 160 16.74 9.64 -8.44
CA VAL A 160 15.83 8.50 -8.65
C VAL A 160 14.78 8.41 -7.54
N GLU A 161 15.14 8.78 -6.31
CA GLU A 161 14.21 8.77 -5.18
C GLU A 161 13.03 9.74 -5.39
N ASP A 162 13.26 10.88 -6.03
CA ASP A 162 12.19 11.84 -6.34
C ASP A 162 11.20 11.23 -7.33
N TYR A 163 11.70 10.47 -8.32
CA TYR A 163 10.82 9.76 -9.24
C TYR A 163 10.03 8.65 -8.54
N VAL A 164 10.67 7.89 -7.65
CA VAL A 164 10.02 6.85 -6.84
C VAL A 164 8.95 7.42 -5.90
N ASN A 165 9.06 8.69 -5.52
CA ASN A 165 8.11 9.35 -4.63
C ASN A 165 7.25 10.42 -5.32
N ILE A 166 7.25 10.48 -6.66
CA ILE A 166 6.48 11.48 -7.43
C ILE A 166 4.97 11.44 -7.14
N ASP A 167 4.47 10.31 -6.62
CA ASP A 167 3.06 10.11 -6.27
C ASP A 167 2.76 10.30 -4.78
N PHE A 168 3.73 10.71 -3.97
CA PHE A 168 3.60 10.78 -2.52
C PHE A 168 2.50 11.76 -2.07
N ASP A 169 2.43 12.94 -2.70
CA ASP A 169 1.45 13.99 -2.36
C ASP A 169 0.19 13.95 -3.25
N ILE A 170 0.02 12.90 -4.06
CA ILE A 170 -1.16 12.81 -4.92
C ILE A 170 -2.38 12.40 -4.10
N CYS A 171 -3.38 13.27 -4.06
CA CYS A 171 -4.66 13.00 -3.44
C CYS A 171 -5.41 11.90 -4.21
N THR A 172 -5.50 10.70 -3.63
CA THR A 172 -6.12 9.51 -4.28
C THR A 172 -7.62 9.39 -4.02
N SER A 173 -8.16 10.18 -3.11
CA SER A 173 -9.58 10.32 -2.85
C SER A 173 -9.87 11.74 -2.40
N LYS A 174 -11.03 12.30 -2.75
CA LYS A 174 -11.50 13.54 -2.12
C LYS A 174 -11.74 13.27 -0.63
N ALA A 175 -10.72 13.46 0.19
CA ALA A 175 -10.95 13.77 1.59
C ALA A 175 -11.67 15.12 1.56
N ILE A 176 -12.97 15.13 1.90
CA ILE A 176 -13.56 16.36 2.39
C ILE A 176 -12.69 16.71 3.58
N ALA A 177 -11.91 17.79 3.48
CA ALA A 177 -11.16 18.30 4.61
C ALA A 177 -12.22 18.65 5.66
N ILE A 178 -12.44 17.75 6.61
CA ILE A 178 -13.33 17.99 7.73
C ILE A 178 -12.65 19.12 8.50
N THR A 179 -13.21 20.31 8.40
CA THR A 179 -12.69 21.47 9.11
C THR A 179 -12.81 21.21 10.62
N ASP A 180 -11.95 21.85 11.42
CA ASP A 180 -12.07 21.79 12.89
C ASP A 180 -13.49 22.14 13.36
N ARG A 181 -14.20 22.98 12.59
CA ARG A 181 -15.60 23.33 12.82
C ARG A 181 -16.55 22.14 12.63
N GLU A 182 -16.41 21.38 11.55
CA GLU A 182 -17.23 20.20 11.30
C GLU A 182 -16.92 19.07 12.30
N ILE A 183 -15.69 19.00 12.83
CA ILE A 183 -15.34 18.10 13.95
C ILE A 183 -16.06 18.53 15.23
N LEU A 184 -16.03 19.82 15.56
CA LEU A 184 -16.72 20.36 16.74
C LEU A 184 -18.23 20.19 16.64
N ASP A 185 -18.82 20.43 15.47
CA ASP A 185 -20.26 20.24 15.24
C ASP A 185 -20.66 18.77 15.45
N PHE A 186 -19.83 17.81 15.03
CA PHE A 186 -20.09 16.38 15.25
C PHE A 186 -20.01 15.98 16.73
N ILE A 187 -19.07 16.56 17.49
CA ILE A 187 -18.96 16.34 18.94
C ILE A 187 -20.18 16.93 19.66
N LEU A 188 -20.55 18.18 19.32
CA LEU A 188 -21.70 18.87 19.91
C LEU A 188 -23.03 18.14 19.65
N ILE A 189 -23.21 17.58 18.45
CA ILE A 189 -24.40 16.78 18.11
C ILE A 189 -24.45 15.51 18.95
N ASN A 190 -23.32 14.80 19.11
CA ASN A 190 -23.26 13.58 19.91
C ASN A 190 -23.42 13.83 21.42
N ASP A 191 -22.92 14.95 21.93
CA ASP A 191 -23.11 15.33 23.34
C ASP A 191 -24.55 15.77 23.62
N CYS A 192 -25.22 16.45 22.67
CA CYS A 192 -26.64 16.80 22.79
C CYS A 192 -27.52 15.54 22.77
N ALA A 193 -27.21 14.56 21.91
CA ALA A 193 -27.96 13.30 21.84
C ALA A 193 -27.81 12.45 23.13
N LYS A 194 -26.64 12.48 23.79
CA LYS A 194 -26.43 11.81 25.08
C LYS A 194 -27.15 12.49 26.24
N LEU A 195 -27.25 13.83 26.20
CA LEU A 195 -28.02 14.58 27.20
C LEU A 195 -29.53 14.34 27.04
N ASP A 196 -30.02 14.20 25.81
CA ASP A 196 -31.43 13.88 25.56
C ASP A 196 -31.79 12.45 25.98
N GLU A 197 -30.87 11.48 25.85
CA GLU A 197 -31.06 10.10 26.37
C GLU A 197 -31.02 10.01 27.91
N GLU A 198 -30.19 10.82 28.59
CA GLU A 198 -30.15 10.85 30.06
C GLU A 198 -31.38 11.53 30.69
N ILE A 199 -31.99 12.51 30.00
CA ILE A 199 -33.17 13.22 30.51
C ILE A 199 -34.44 12.35 30.44
N ASP A 200 -34.54 11.43 29.48
CA ASP A 200 -35.70 10.54 29.33
C ASP A 200 -35.72 9.38 30.36
N GLU A 201 -34.58 9.02 30.97
CA GLU A 201 -34.52 8.01 32.03
C GLU A 201 -34.87 8.57 33.44
N GLU A 202 -34.84 9.88 33.66
CA GLU A 202 -35.15 10.51 34.96
C GLU A 202 -36.64 10.92 35.14
N GLN A 203 -37.52 10.67 34.16
CA GLN A 203 -38.97 10.98 34.25
C GLN A 203 -39.92 9.79 34.40
N LEU A 204 -39.43 8.58 34.65
CA LEU A 204 -40.26 7.43 35.01
C LEU A 204 -39.92 6.96 36.44
N TRP A 205 -40.85 7.29 37.34
CA TRP A 205 -40.95 6.96 38.76
C TRP A 205 -40.38 5.60 39.18
#